data_AF-A0A5N7ZCH8-F1
#
_entry.id   AF-A0A5N7ZCH8-F1
#
_cell.length_a   1.000
_cell.length_b   1.000
_cell.length_c   1.000
_cell.angle_alpha   90.00
_cell.angle_beta   90.00
_cell.angle_gamma   90.00
#
_symmetry.space_group_name_H-M   'P 1'
#
loop_
_entity.id
_entity.type
_entity.pdbx_description
1 polymer ?
#
loop_
_entity_poly.entity_id
_entity_poly.type
_entity_poly.pdbx_seq_one_letter_code
_entity_poly.pdbx_strand_id
1 'polypeptide(L)'
;TDLINEHFGRDGVKKLSFITAGLIAYCLLILFIAIQIPAAKGISTVSDEQFKAVFGQGIWIMIASIIAFLISQLIDVSIFWFLRNKTGKKMIWLRSTGSTVISQLFDSFIVSGIAFWMTGKITTAEYINMATTGYTFKLIIAICLTPMIYLGHYIIEKYLSEDPISDGD
;
A
#
# COMPACT_ATOMS: atom_id res chain seq x y z
N THR A 1 4.85 -10.25 -3.62
CA THR A 1 5.56 -10.18 -2.33
C THR A 1 5.99 -11.55 -1.83
N ASP A 2 5.17 -12.60 -1.97
CA ASP A 2 5.50 -13.95 -1.46
C ASP A 2 6.55 -14.73 -2.25
N LEU A 3 6.49 -14.69 -3.57
CA LEU A 3 7.42 -15.42 -4.45
C LEU A 3 8.87 -14.94 -4.30
N ILE A 4 9.05 -13.68 -3.88
CA ILE A 4 10.36 -13.05 -3.65
C ILE A 4 10.92 -13.40 -2.26
N ASN A 5 10.04 -13.55 -1.26
CA ASN A 5 10.40 -13.86 0.13
C ASN A 5 11.05 -15.26 0.25
N GLU A 6 10.68 -16.17 -0.65
CA GLU A 6 11.23 -17.53 -0.74
C GLU A 6 12.58 -17.60 -1.48
N HIS A 7 12.83 -16.70 -2.43
CA HIS A 7 14.04 -16.71 -3.26
C HIS A 7 15.19 -15.84 -2.72
N PHE A 8 14.91 -14.76 -2.00
CA PHE A 8 15.92 -13.75 -1.62
C PHE A 8 16.26 -13.64 -0.13
N GLY A 9 15.61 -14.42 0.75
CA GLY A 9 15.90 -14.42 2.19
C GLY A 9 15.61 -13.09 2.91
N ARG A 10 16.02 -12.99 4.19
CA ARG A 10 15.77 -11.82 5.06
C ARG A 10 16.31 -10.50 4.48
N ASP A 11 17.48 -10.55 3.86
CA ASP A 11 18.18 -9.35 3.42
C ASP A 11 17.64 -8.80 2.09
N GLY A 12 17.11 -9.66 1.22
CA GLY A 12 16.44 -9.21 0.00
C GLY A 12 15.12 -8.50 0.27
N VAL A 13 14.34 -8.98 1.24
CA VAL A 13 13.07 -8.34 1.64
C VAL A 13 13.34 -6.99 2.32
N LYS A 14 14.39 -6.89 3.14
CA LYS A 14 14.83 -5.60 3.70
C LYS A 14 15.27 -4.65 2.59
N LYS A 15 16.14 -5.08 1.66
CA LYS A 15 16.57 -4.25 0.52
C LYS A 15 15.39 -3.79 -0.31
N LEU A 16 14.47 -4.69 -0.66
CA LEU A 16 13.28 -4.35 -1.43
C LEU A 16 12.40 -3.34 -0.68
N SER A 17 12.17 -3.55 0.62
CA SER A 17 11.44 -2.60 1.46
C SER A 17 12.12 -1.23 1.50
N PHE A 18 13.45 -1.17 1.60
CA PHE A 18 14.21 0.09 1.57
C PHE A 18 14.20 0.76 0.19
N ILE A 19 14.26 0.00 -0.91
CA ILE A 19 14.16 0.52 -2.27
C ILE A 19 12.75 1.07 -2.52
N THR A 20 11.71 0.33 -2.15
CA THR A 20 10.31 0.78 -2.25
C THR A 20 10.08 2.01 -1.37
N ALA A 21 10.61 2.03 -0.15
CA ALA A 21 10.58 3.21 0.71
C ALA A 21 11.29 4.41 0.06
N GLY A 22 12.45 4.17 -0.57
CA GLY A 22 13.19 5.20 -1.31
C GLY A 22 12.43 5.75 -2.52
N LEU A 23 11.74 4.89 -3.27
CA LEU A 23 10.87 5.29 -4.38
C LEU A 23 9.65 6.09 -3.92
N ILE A 24 9.03 5.69 -2.80
CA ILE A 24 7.93 6.43 -2.18
C ILE A 24 8.43 7.80 -1.72
N ALA A 25 9.58 7.85 -1.02
CA ALA A 25 10.21 9.10 -0.60
C ALA A 25 10.54 10.00 -1.80
N TYR A 26 11.01 9.44 -2.91
CA TYR A 26 11.30 10.18 -4.15
C TYR A 26 10.03 10.78 -4.78
N CYS A 27 8.96 9.99 -4.94
CA CYS A 27 7.66 10.50 -5.42
C CYS A 27 7.13 11.63 -4.55
N LEU A 28 7.30 11.51 -3.24
CA LEU A 28 6.85 12.54 -2.28
C LEU A 28 7.73 13.78 -2.30
N LEU A 29 9.02 13.65 -2.58
CA LEU A 29 9.92 14.77 -2.78
C LEU A 29 9.54 15.56 -4.05
N ILE A 30 9.21 14.85 -5.14
CA ILE A 30 8.67 15.47 -6.35
C ILE A 30 7.34 16.19 -6.06
N LEU A 31 6.41 15.53 -5.37
CA LEU A 31 5.15 16.16 -4.97
C LEU A 31 5.39 17.38 -4.10
N PHE A 32 6.25 17.31 -3.09
CA PHE A 32 6.59 18.45 -2.23
C PHE A 32 7.13 19.63 -3.04
N ILE A 33 8.03 19.39 -3.99
CA ILE A 33 8.51 20.43 -4.91
C ILE A 33 7.37 20.97 -5.76
N ALA A 34 6.51 20.12 -6.31
CA ALA A 34 5.38 20.51 -7.14
C ALA A 34 4.39 21.43 -6.39
N ILE A 35 4.16 21.20 -5.09
CA ILE A 35 3.31 22.07 -4.25
C ILE A 35 3.91 23.46 -4.06
N GLN A 36 5.23 23.60 -4.08
CA GLN A 36 5.92 24.90 -3.96
C GLN A 36 5.90 25.69 -5.26
N ILE A 37 5.54 25.07 -6.39
CA ILE A 37 5.43 25.76 -7.67
C ILE A 37 4.13 26.59 -7.64
N PRO A 38 4.21 27.93 -7.70
CA PRO A 38 3.03 28.77 -7.67
C PRO A 38 2.15 28.49 -8.90
N ALA A 39 0.83 28.52 -8.70
CA ALA A 39 -0.13 28.39 -9.79
C ALA A 39 0.17 29.40 -10.90
N ALA A 40 0.02 28.97 -12.16
CA ALA A 40 0.24 29.83 -13.31
C ALA A 40 -0.72 31.04 -13.27
N LYS A 41 -0.16 32.23 -13.01
CA LYS A 41 -0.92 33.48 -12.95
C LYS A 41 -1.47 33.83 -14.33
N GLY A 42 -2.78 34.04 -14.40
CA GLY A 42 -3.47 34.57 -15.60
C GLY A 42 -4.20 33.54 -16.47
N ILE A 43 -4.10 32.24 -16.18
CA ILE A 43 -4.83 31.17 -16.92
C ILE A 43 -5.71 30.34 -15.98
N SER A 44 -5.39 30.31 -14.68
CA SER A 44 -6.08 29.52 -13.67
C SER A 44 -7.43 30.13 -13.26
N THR A 45 -8.51 29.36 -13.38
CA THR A 45 -9.84 29.65 -12.79
C THR A 45 -9.91 29.42 -11.28
N VAL A 46 -8.84 28.90 -10.68
CA VAL A 46 -8.74 28.54 -9.27
C VAL A 46 -8.11 29.68 -8.48
N SER A 47 -8.77 30.10 -7.39
CA SER A 47 -8.25 31.15 -6.50
C SER A 47 -7.07 30.65 -5.66
N ASP A 48 -6.20 31.57 -5.22
CA ASP A 48 -5.07 31.26 -4.32
C ASP A 48 -5.53 30.58 -3.02
N GLU A 49 -6.76 30.84 -2.58
CA GLU A 49 -7.36 30.23 -1.38
C GLU A 49 -7.75 28.77 -1.62
N GLN A 50 -8.36 28.46 -2.76
CA GLN A 50 -8.66 27.08 -3.18
C GLN A 50 -7.38 26.28 -3.42
N PHE A 51 -6.38 26.91 -4.02
CA PHE A 51 -5.05 26.32 -4.20
C PHE A 51 -4.44 25.95 -2.85
N LYS A 52 -4.37 26.89 -1.89
CA LYS A 52 -3.85 26.62 -0.54
C LYS A 52 -4.67 25.59 0.23
N ALA A 53 -6.00 25.56 0.06
CA ALA A 53 -6.85 24.59 0.73
C ALA A 53 -6.55 23.14 0.28
N VAL A 54 -6.39 22.92 -1.03
CA VAL A 54 -6.09 21.59 -1.58
C VAL A 54 -4.64 21.19 -1.29
N PHE A 55 -3.69 22.08 -1.56
CA PHE A 55 -2.27 21.77 -1.44
C PHE A 55 -1.78 21.76 0.02
N GLY A 56 -2.35 22.59 0.90
CA GLY A 56 -2.07 22.54 2.34
C GLY A 56 -2.53 21.22 2.97
N GLN A 57 -3.70 20.72 2.55
CA GLN A 57 -4.18 19.39 2.95
C GLN A 57 -3.31 18.28 2.34
N GLY A 58 -2.84 18.46 1.11
CA GLY A 58 -1.92 17.55 0.44
C GLY A 58 -0.65 17.27 1.23
N ILE A 59 -0.06 18.27 1.89
CA ILE A 59 1.13 18.10 2.74
C ILE A 59 0.86 17.14 3.90
N TRP A 60 -0.28 17.29 4.60
CA TRP A 60 -0.66 16.39 5.69
C TRP A 60 -0.94 14.97 5.20
N ILE A 61 -1.58 14.82 4.03
CA ILE A 61 -1.80 13.50 3.40
C ILE A 61 -0.47 12.82 3.09
N MET A 62 0.51 13.57 2.57
CA MET A 62 1.85 13.05 2.27
C MET A 62 2.58 12.59 3.54
N ILE A 63 2.62 13.43 4.58
CA ILE A 63 3.25 13.09 5.86
C ILE A 63 2.59 11.85 6.47
N ALA A 64 1.26 11.83 6.48
CA ALA A 64 0.47 10.70 6.96
C ALA A 64 0.82 9.40 6.22
N SER A 65 0.96 9.48 4.89
CA SER A 65 1.28 8.33 4.03
C SER A 65 2.68 7.78 4.30
N ILE A 66 3.70 8.62 4.54
CA ILE A 66 5.06 8.15 4.89
C ILE A 66 5.03 7.40 6.23
N ILE A 67 4.41 8.01 7.23
CA ILE A 67 4.36 7.47 8.59
C ILE A 67 3.59 6.15 8.59
N ALA A 68 2.42 6.12 7.94
CA ALA A 68 1.62 4.93 7.77
C ALA A 68 2.40 3.82 7.06
N PHE A 69 3.01 4.13 5.92
CA PHE A 69 3.79 3.15 5.15
C PHE A 69 4.93 2.54 5.98
N LEU A 70 5.74 3.37 6.65
CA LEU A 70 6.87 2.88 7.46
C LEU A 70 6.40 1.99 8.63
N ILE A 71 5.39 2.45 9.37
CA ILE A 71 4.85 1.71 10.51
C ILE A 71 4.22 0.40 10.04
N SER A 72 3.40 0.44 8.98
CA SER A 72 2.75 -0.74 8.43
C SER A 72 3.74 -1.76 7.89
N GLN A 73 4.82 -1.32 7.25
CA GLN A 73 5.87 -2.23 6.78
C GLN A 73 6.59 -2.92 7.95
N LEU A 74 6.88 -2.20 9.03
CA LEU A 74 7.48 -2.79 10.23
C LEU A 74 6.53 -3.79 10.90
N ILE A 75 5.24 -3.48 10.95
CA ILE A 75 4.20 -4.37 11.48
C ILE A 75 4.07 -5.62 10.61
N ASP A 76 4.02 -5.46 9.28
CA ASP A 76 3.95 -6.57 8.32
C ASP A 76 5.09 -7.56 8.55
N VAL A 77 6.33 -7.06 8.53
CA VAL A 77 7.52 -7.89 8.74
C VAL A 77 7.48 -8.57 10.11
N SER A 78 7.13 -7.84 11.18
CA SER A 78 7.09 -8.39 12.54
C SER A 78 6.06 -9.52 12.66
N ILE A 79 4.85 -9.31 12.13
CA ILE A 79 3.77 -10.31 12.16
C ILE A 79 4.09 -11.50 11.27
N PHE A 80 4.67 -11.26 10.10
CA PHE A 80 5.11 -12.32 9.19
C PHE A 80 6.11 -13.26 9.89
N TRP A 81 7.11 -12.70 10.58
CA TRP A 81 8.09 -13.49 11.33
C TRP A 81 7.49 -14.18 12.56
N PHE A 82 6.59 -13.51 13.26
CA PHE A 82 5.85 -14.09 14.39
C PHE A 82 5.03 -15.33 13.95
N LEU A 83 4.25 -15.19 12.88
CA LEU A 83 3.47 -16.29 12.32
C LEU A 83 4.38 -17.39 11.76
N ARG A 84 5.49 -17.04 11.09
CA ARG A 84 6.50 -18.00 10.62
C ARG A 84 7.06 -18.87 11.74
N ASN A 85 7.34 -18.29 12.91
CA ASN A 85 7.88 -19.04 14.04
C ASN A 85 6.83 -20.00 14.64
N LYS A 86 5.54 -19.66 14.54
CA LYS A 86 4.44 -20.44 15.12
C LYS A 86 3.89 -21.53 14.18
N THR A 87 3.80 -21.26 12.87
CA THR A 87 3.14 -22.17 11.91
C THR A 87 4.10 -22.98 11.04
N GLY A 88 5.42 -22.84 11.25
CA GLY A 88 6.43 -23.59 10.50
C GLY A 88 6.41 -23.32 8.99
N LYS A 89 6.83 -24.30 8.17
CA LYS A 89 6.91 -24.15 6.70
C LYS A 89 5.57 -24.34 5.95
N LYS A 90 4.57 -25.00 6.54
CA LYS A 90 3.40 -25.51 5.78
C LYS A 90 2.35 -24.47 5.39
N MET A 91 2.15 -23.39 6.15
CA MET A 91 1.09 -22.40 5.89
C MET A 91 1.64 -21.04 5.43
N ILE A 92 2.18 -20.96 4.22
CA ILE A 92 2.72 -19.70 3.64
C ILE A 92 1.60 -18.65 3.48
N TRP A 93 0.45 -19.06 2.94
CA TRP A 93 -0.68 -18.16 2.68
C TRP A 93 -1.19 -17.45 3.93
N LEU A 94 -1.29 -18.16 5.06
CA LEU A 94 -1.74 -17.59 6.33
C LEU A 94 -0.80 -16.50 6.86
N ARG A 95 0.51 -16.65 6.61
CA ARG A 95 1.53 -15.70 7.07
C ARG A 95 1.47 -14.41 6.27
N SER A 96 1.44 -14.53 4.95
CA SER A 96 1.38 -13.39 4.04
C SER A 96 0.07 -12.62 4.16
N THR A 97 -1.05 -13.35 4.09
CA THR A 97 -2.36 -12.71 4.18
C THR A 97 -2.58 -12.13 5.57
N GLY A 98 -2.20 -12.86 6.63
CA GLY A 98 -2.32 -12.38 8.00
C GLY A 98 -1.49 -11.13 8.29
N SER A 99 -0.24 -11.07 7.82
CA SER A 99 0.60 -9.88 7.99
C SER A 99 0.10 -8.69 7.17
N THR A 100 -0.36 -8.93 5.93
CA THR A 100 -0.90 -7.90 5.05
C THR A 100 -2.20 -7.31 5.59
N VAL A 101 -3.11 -8.16 6.07
CA VAL A 101 -4.40 -7.74 6.63
C VAL A 101 -4.18 -6.84 7.85
N ILE A 102 -3.27 -7.23 8.76
CA ILE A 102 -3.01 -6.42 9.95
C ILE A 102 -2.24 -5.14 9.60
N SER A 103 -1.23 -5.20 8.74
CA SER A 103 -0.48 -3.99 8.35
C SER A 103 -1.33 -2.96 7.62
N GLN A 104 -2.26 -3.41 6.75
CA GLN A 104 -3.21 -2.53 6.06
C GLN A 104 -4.25 -1.89 6.98
N LEU A 105 -4.58 -2.54 8.10
CA LEU A 105 -5.42 -1.94 9.13
C LEU A 105 -4.72 -0.71 9.72
N PHE A 106 -3.48 -0.88 10.19
CA PHE A 106 -2.70 0.23 10.73
C PHE A 106 -2.45 1.33 9.69
N ASP A 107 -2.18 0.96 8.44
CA ASP A 107 -1.99 1.90 7.33
C ASP A 107 -3.21 2.83 7.23
N SER A 108 -4.39 2.22 7.12
CA SER A 108 -5.64 2.94 6.89
C SER A 108 -5.98 3.86 8.07
N PHE A 109 -5.76 3.42 9.30
CA PHE A 109 -6.01 4.21 10.51
C PHE A 109 -5.00 5.34 10.73
N ILE A 110 -3.73 5.14 10.37
CA ILE A 110 -2.69 6.16 10.50
C ILE A 110 -2.85 7.23 9.42
N VAL A 111 -3.11 6.84 8.16
CA VAL A 111 -3.37 7.80 7.08
C VAL A 111 -4.55 8.69 7.42
N SER A 112 -5.70 8.08 7.75
CA SER A 112 -6.91 8.83 8.09
C SER A 112 -6.76 9.68 9.37
N GLY A 113 -6.02 9.15 10.35
CA GLY A 113 -5.79 9.80 11.64
C GLY A 113 -4.94 11.05 11.50
N ILE A 114 -3.80 10.97 10.82
CA ILE A 114 -2.87 12.10 10.66
C ILE A 114 -3.39 13.09 9.61
N ALA A 115 -3.92 12.60 8.48
CA ALA A 115 -4.32 13.48 7.39
C ALA A 115 -5.58 14.28 7.71
N PHE A 116 -6.58 13.67 8.36
CA PHE A 116 -7.92 14.26 8.48
C PHE A 116 -8.37 14.50 9.93
N TRP A 117 -8.13 13.55 10.83
CA TRP A 117 -8.59 13.68 12.22
C TRP A 117 -7.72 14.69 13.00
N MET A 118 -6.39 14.57 12.91
CA MET A 118 -5.44 15.48 13.57
C MET A 118 -5.48 16.90 13.02
N THR A 119 -5.82 17.07 11.74
CA THR A 119 -6.01 18.38 11.10
C THR A 119 -7.36 19.03 11.42
N GLY A 120 -8.21 18.35 12.21
CA GLY A 120 -9.54 18.83 12.60
C GLY A 120 -10.55 18.90 11.45
N LYS A 121 -10.27 18.20 10.33
CA LYS A 121 -11.13 18.20 9.13
C LYS A 121 -12.35 17.28 9.28
N ILE A 122 -12.25 16.26 10.13
CA ILE A 122 -13.32 15.30 10.39
C ILE A 122 -13.48 15.06 11.89
N THR A 123 -14.69 14.73 12.32
CA THR A 123 -15.00 14.33 13.69
C THR A 123 -14.43 12.94 13.99
N THR A 124 -14.30 12.59 15.28
CA THR A 124 -13.85 11.25 15.69
C THR A 124 -14.77 10.14 15.19
N ALA A 125 -16.09 10.39 15.08
CA ALA A 125 -17.04 9.42 14.54
C ALA A 125 -16.81 9.18 13.04
N GLU A 126 -16.63 10.26 12.28
CA GLU A 126 -16.29 10.18 10.84
C GLU A 126 -14.94 9.53 10.60
N TYR A 127 -13.95 9.80 11.45
CA TYR A 127 -12.63 9.16 11.41
C TYR A 127 -12.74 7.63 11.51
N ILE A 128 -13.41 7.14 12.56
CA ILE A 128 -13.58 5.70 12.77
C ILE A 128 -14.34 5.09 11.60
N ASN A 129 -15.43 5.73 11.15
CA ASN A 129 -16.21 5.23 10.02
C ASN A 129 -15.39 5.18 8.73
N MET A 130 -14.65 6.23 8.40
CA MET A 130 -13.82 6.32 7.19
C MET A 130 -12.68 5.29 7.21
N ALA A 131 -11.98 5.17 8.34
CA ALA A 131 -10.87 4.22 8.50
C ALA A 131 -11.37 2.77 8.40
N THR A 132 -12.45 2.43 9.11
CA THR A 132 -13.04 1.10 9.08
C THR A 132 -13.62 0.77 7.71
N THR A 133 -14.41 1.65 7.11
CA THR A 133 -15.03 1.43 5.79
C THR A 133 -13.95 1.27 4.71
N GLY A 134 -12.93 2.13 4.71
CA GLY A 134 -11.82 2.04 3.78
C GLY A 134 -11.03 0.73 3.92
N TYR A 135 -10.77 0.31 5.16
CA TYR A 135 -10.12 -0.97 5.44
C TYR A 135 -10.98 -2.17 5.00
N THR A 136 -12.26 -2.19 5.35
CA THR A 136 -13.18 -3.27 4.97
C THR A 136 -13.32 -3.38 3.45
N PHE A 137 -13.38 -2.25 2.74
CA PHE A 137 -13.43 -2.23 1.29
C PHE A 137 -12.16 -2.82 0.66
N LYS A 138 -10.97 -2.44 1.14
CA LYS A 138 -9.68 -3.04 0.72
C LYS A 138 -9.68 -4.55 0.96
N LEU A 139 -10.17 -5.00 2.11
CA LEU A 139 -10.22 -6.41 2.48
C LEU A 139 -11.14 -7.21 1.55
N ILE A 140 -12.34 -6.70 1.27
CA ILE A 140 -13.30 -7.33 0.35
C ILE A 140 -12.68 -7.44 -1.05
N ILE A 141 -12.06 -6.37 -1.55
CA ILE A 141 -11.38 -6.41 -2.86
C ILE A 141 -10.26 -7.47 -2.87
N ALA A 142 -9.44 -7.53 -1.83
CA ALA A 142 -8.37 -8.52 -1.72
C ALA A 142 -8.91 -9.97 -1.77
N ILE A 143 -10.01 -10.23 -1.05
CA ILE A 143 -10.68 -11.53 -1.05
C ILE A 143 -11.26 -11.85 -2.44
N CYS A 144 -11.91 -10.88 -3.11
CA CYS A 144 -12.49 -11.07 -4.43
C CYS A 144 -11.43 -11.26 -5.54
N LEU A 145 -10.28 -10.58 -5.44
CA LEU A 145 -9.19 -10.71 -6.41
C LEU A 145 -8.46 -12.05 -6.28
N THR A 146 -8.40 -12.63 -5.07
CA THR A 146 -7.72 -13.91 -4.84
C THR A 146 -8.20 -15.03 -5.78
N PRO A 147 -9.50 -15.41 -5.84
CA PRO A 147 -9.96 -16.45 -6.75
C PRO A 147 -9.83 -16.05 -8.23
N MET A 148 -9.95 -14.76 -8.55
CA MET A 148 -9.80 -14.27 -9.94
C MET A 148 -8.37 -14.48 -10.47
N ILE A 149 -7.36 -14.33 -9.60
CA ILE A 149 -5.96 -14.61 -9.95
C ILE A 149 -5.73 -16.11 -10.19
N TYR A 150 -6.28 -16.99 -9.33
CA TYR A 150 -6.20 -18.44 -9.55
C TYR A 150 -6.88 -18.86 -10.86
N LEU A 151 -8.03 -18.26 -11.19
CA LEU A 151 -8.71 -18.49 -12.45
C LEU A 151 -7.87 -18.02 -13.65
N GLY A 152 -7.27 -16.83 -13.55
CA GLY A 152 -6.37 -16.30 -14.58
C GLY A 152 -5.15 -17.19 -14.82
N HIS A 153 -4.51 -17.67 -13.75
CA HIS A 153 -3.42 -18.65 -13.85
C HIS A 153 -3.87 -19.94 -14.55
N TYR A 154 -5.03 -20.48 -14.18
CA TYR A 154 -5.57 -21.69 -14.81
C TYR A 154 -5.85 -21.50 -16.31
N ILE A 155 -6.38 -20.33 -16.71
CA ILE A 155 -6.64 -20.00 -18.12
C ILE A 155 -5.33 -19.88 -18.91
N ILE A 156 -4.33 -19.19 -18.35
CA ILE A 156 -3.03 -19.01 -19.01
C ILE A 156 -2.28 -20.34 -19.14
N GLU A 157 -2.29 -21.16 -18.10
CA GLU A 157 -1.68 -22.50 -18.12
C GLU A 157 -2.37 -23.39 -19.15
N LYS A 158 -3.71 -23.33 -19.24
CA LYS A 158 -4.46 -24.06 -20.26
C LYS A 158 -4.10 -23.59 -21.68
N TYR A 159 -4.02 -22.28 -21.90
CA TYR A 159 -3.68 -21.71 -23.21
C TYR A 159 -2.23 -22.05 -23.62
N LEU A 160 -1.28 -21.98 -22.69
CA LEU A 160 0.12 -22.36 -22.93
C LEU A 160 0.31 -23.88 -23.11
N SER A 161 -0.52 -24.70 -22.47
CA SER A 161 -0.51 -26.16 -22.68
C SER A 161 -1.13 -26.59 -24.03
N GLU A 162 -1.86 -25.70 -24.70
CA GLU A 162 -2.44 -25.91 -26.03
C GLU A 162 -1.51 -25.42 -27.17
N ASP A 163 -0.43 -24.69 -26.88
CA ASP A 163 0.60 -24.28 -27.84
C ASP A 163 1.89 -25.13 -27.68
N PRO A 164 2.09 -26.19 -28.49
CA PRO A 164 3.34 -26.94 -28.52
C PRO A 164 4.38 -26.17 -29.34
N ILE A 165 4.96 -25.11 -28.77
CA ILE A 165 6.14 -24.47 -29.35
C ILE A 165 7.38 -24.97 -28.61
N SER A 166 7.94 -26.05 -29.15
CA SER A 166 9.36 -26.36 -29.23
C SER A 166 10.10 -26.53 -27.89
N ASP A 167 10.12 -27.78 -27.40
CA ASP A 167 11.38 -28.35 -26.93
C ASP A 167 12.44 -28.15 -28.02
N GLY A 168 13.31 -27.17 -27.83
CA GLY A 168 14.38 -26.79 -28.75
C GLY A 168 15.61 -26.35 -27.97
N ASP A 169 16.48 -27.35 -27.75
CA ASP A 169 17.88 -27.36 -27.27
C ASP A 169 18.21 -27.01 -25.81
#